data_AF-A0A0S8JCP7-F1
#
_entry.id   AF-A0A0S8JCP7-F1
#
_cell.length_a   1.000
_cell.length_b   1.000
_cell.length_c   1.000
_cell.angle_alpha   90.00
_cell.angle_beta   90.00
_cell.angle_gamma   90.00
#
_symmetry.space_group_name_H-M   'P 1'
#
loop_
_entity.id
_entity.type
_entity.pdbx_description
1 polymer ?
#
loop_
_entity_poly.entity_id
_entity_poly.type
_entity_poly.pdbx_seq_one_letter_code
_entity_poly.pdbx_strand_id
1 'polypeptide(L)'
;MNRRWLTTRQLAIMAIFCALWAAVEILIGTLLVMIRLPFRGAILTAIALVLLVAVRRMVPKRGTALAMGVVVAAIRLIMGGPKILTIAPALVIEGALIEAAFVFVPGTSDYLNRLKCMVAGILSITYSFIHTILMVGLITGLRKQQFSVVIDYLEDLQFGIFSLWIGLLVLVLAHALLGAAAGMISWRLTQGIDSGGN
;
A
#
# COMPACT_ATOMS: atom_id res chain seq x y z
N MET A 1 36.53 1.13 9.46
CA MET A 1 35.45 0.73 8.54
C MET A 1 34.09 1.17 9.12
N ASN A 2 33.73 2.46 9.02
CA ASN A 2 32.57 3.04 9.73
C ASN A 2 31.40 3.26 8.75
N ARG A 3 30.66 2.18 8.48
CA ARG A 3 29.48 2.15 7.60
C ARG A 3 28.21 2.52 8.38
N ARG A 4 28.08 3.75 8.91
CA ARG A 4 26.78 4.20 9.45
C ARG A 4 25.96 4.86 8.33
N TRP A 5 25.14 4.03 7.68
CA TRP A 5 24.33 4.36 6.51
C TRP A 5 23.14 5.29 6.77
N LEU A 6 22.87 5.71 8.01
CA LEU A 6 21.80 6.66 8.40
C LEU A 6 22.27 7.54 9.56
N THR A 7 21.94 8.83 9.55
CA THR A 7 22.21 9.71 10.70
C THR A 7 21.16 9.48 11.80
N THR A 8 21.48 9.81 13.05
CA THR A 8 20.52 9.71 14.18
C THR A 8 19.23 10.47 13.90
N ARG A 9 19.33 11.63 13.24
CA ARG A 9 18.17 12.41 12.79
C ARG A 9 17.32 11.64 11.78
N GLN A 10 17.94 10.99 10.79
CA GLN A 10 17.21 10.20 9.78
C GLN A 10 16.49 9.00 10.42
N LEU A 11 17.14 8.32 11.36
CA LEU A 11 16.51 7.23 12.12
C LEU A 11 15.33 7.71 12.94
N ALA A 12 15.45 8.86 13.61
CA ALA A 12 14.36 9.45 14.38
C ALA A 12 13.16 9.80 13.48
N ILE A 13 13.40 10.42 12.31
CA ILE A 13 12.34 10.70 11.33
C ILE A 13 11.64 9.41 10.90
N MET A 14 12.40 8.39 10.50
CA MET A 14 11.82 7.10 10.10
C MET A 14 11.00 6.48 11.23
N ALA A 15 11.49 6.50 12.47
CA ALA A 15 10.78 5.94 13.61
C ALA A 15 9.44 6.65 13.89
N ILE A 16 9.41 7.98 13.82
CA ILE A 16 8.18 8.78 14.00
C ILE A 16 7.15 8.42 12.92
N PHE A 17 7.58 8.34 11.66
CA PHE A 17 6.68 8.00 10.56
C PHE A 17 6.24 6.53 10.59
N CYS A 18 7.08 5.59 11.05
CA CYS A 18 6.67 4.22 11.32
C CYS A 18 5.58 4.16 12.40
N ALA A 19 5.76 4.89 13.51
CA ALA A 19 4.76 4.95 14.57
C ALA A 19 3.44 5.55 14.05
N LEU A 20 3.51 6.59 13.23
CA LEU A 20 2.34 7.22 12.61
C LEU A 20 1.63 6.27 11.63
N TRP A 21 2.37 5.57 10.77
CA TRP A 21 1.80 4.59 9.84
C TRP A 21 1.13 3.44 10.62
N ALA A 22 1.80 2.89 11.63
CA ALA A 22 1.21 1.86 12.47
C ALA A 22 -0.06 2.34 13.19
N ALA A 23 -0.06 3.57 13.72
CA ALA A 23 -1.22 4.16 14.36
C ALA A 23 -2.40 4.33 13.38
N VAL A 24 -2.14 4.80 12.16
CA VAL A 24 -3.14 4.88 11.08
C VAL A 24 -3.72 3.49 10.78
N GLU A 25 -2.87 2.49 10.62
CA GLU A 25 -3.28 1.12 10.28
C GLU A 25 -4.16 0.49 11.37
N ILE A 26 -3.93 0.84 12.63
CA ILE A 26 -4.71 0.34 13.77
C ILE A 26 -6.00 1.14 13.93
N LEU A 27 -5.91 2.47 14.03
CA LEU A 27 -7.05 3.33 14.33
C LEU A 27 -8.00 3.45 13.14
N ILE A 28 -7.48 3.89 11.98
CA ILE A 28 -8.28 4.04 10.77
C ILE A 28 -8.71 2.67 10.26
N GLY A 29 -7.83 1.67 10.32
CA GLY A 29 -8.20 0.29 9.96
C GLY A 29 -9.38 -0.23 10.78
N THR A 30 -9.39 -0.01 12.09
CA THR A 30 -10.50 -0.40 12.97
C THR A 30 -11.77 0.41 12.69
N LEU A 31 -11.64 1.73 12.50
CA LEU A 31 -12.78 2.59 12.17
C LEU A 31 -13.44 2.17 10.84
N LEU A 32 -12.64 1.91 9.81
CA LEU A 32 -13.11 1.41 8.52
C LEU A 32 -13.82 0.06 8.65
N VAL A 33 -13.39 -0.78 9.62
CA VAL A 33 -14.08 -2.01 9.99
C VAL A 33 -15.48 -1.76 10.51
N MET A 34 -15.60 -0.84 11.47
CA MET A 34 -16.86 -0.49 12.11
C MET A 34 -17.89 0.08 11.12
N ILE A 35 -17.48 0.98 10.23
CA ILE A 35 -18.38 1.59 9.23
C ILE A 35 -18.68 0.69 8.02
N ARG A 36 -18.19 -0.56 8.01
CA ARG A 36 -18.42 -1.52 6.92
C ARG A 36 -17.97 -1.03 5.53
N LEU A 37 -17.00 -0.11 5.47
CA LEU A 37 -16.57 0.47 4.20
C LEU A 37 -15.87 -0.59 3.34
N PRO A 38 -16.24 -0.76 2.05
CA PRO A 38 -15.47 -1.57 1.12
C PRO A 38 -14.13 -0.87 0.77
N PHE A 39 -13.15 -1.62 0.26
CA PHE A 39 -11.85 -1.09 -0.20
C PHE A 39 -10.97 -0.42 0.86
N ARG A 40 -11.08 -0.84 2.12
CA ARG A 40 -10.29 -0.32 3.25
C ARG A 40 -8.79 -0.35 2.97
N GLY A 41 -8.33 -1.42 2.34
CA GLY A 41 -6.93 -1.60 1.95
C GLY A 41 -6.44 -0.48 1.05
N ALA A 42 -7.22 -0.08 0.03
CA ALA A 42 -6.82 0.99 -0.88
C ALA A 42 -6.66 2.34 -0.15
N ILE A 43 -7.54 2.65 0.81
CA ILE A 43 -7.48 3.89 1.60
C ILE A 43 -6.24 3.90 2.51
N LEU A 44 -6.01 2.80 3.24
CA LEU A 44 -4.86 2.68 4.14
C LEU A 44 -3.55 2.74 3.36
N THR A 45 -3.47 2.04 2.23
CA THR A 45 -2.31 2.06 1.32
C THR A 45 -2.08 3.45 0.72
N ALA A 46 -3.14 4.21 0.41
CA ALA A 46 -2.99 5.58 -0.07
C ALA A 46 -2.38 6.49 1.00
N ILE A 47 -2.80 6.35 2.27
CA ILE A 47 -2.22 7.12 3.39
C ILE A 47 -0.76 6.71 3.61
N ALA A 48 -0.47 5.40 3.64
CA ALA A 48 0.89 4.87 3.75
C ALA A 48 1.81 5.41 2.65
N LEU A 49 1.32 5.48 1.41
CA LEU A 49 2.05 6.04 0.28
C LEU A 49 2.42 7.51 0.51
N VAL A 50 1.51 8.33 1.02
CA VAL A 50 1.82 9.75 1.36
C VAL A 50 2.96 9.82 2.38
N LEU A 51 2.88 9.01 3.45
CA LEU A 51 3.91 8.96 4.49
C LEU A 51 5.27 8.52 3.94
N LEU A 52 5.28 7.46 3.13
CA LEU A 52 6.50 6.91 2.54
C LEU A 52 7.15 7.85 1.52
N VAL A 53 6.35 8.56 0.72
CA VAL A 53 6.86 9.61 -0.19
C VAL A 53 7.45 10.76 0.62
N ALA A 54 6.81 11.19 1.71
CA ALA A 54 7.33 12.25 2.57
C ALA A 54 8.69 11.86 3.19
N VAL A 55 8.79 10.65 3.75
CA VAL A 55 10.05 10.15 4.33
C VAL A 55 11.12 10.02 3.26
N ARG A 56 10.80 9.51 2.07
CA ARG A 56 11.80 9.34 1.01
C ARG A 56 12.33 10.69 0.48
N ARG A 57 11.60 11.80 0.62
CA ARG A 57 12.13 13.16 0.38
C ARG A 57 13.07 13.62 1.48
N MET A 58 12.73 13.39 2.75
CA MET A 58 13.56 13.78 3.90
C MET A 58 14.81 12.89 4.07
N VAL A 59 14.70 11.63 3.67
CA VAL A 59 15.71 10.58 3.78
C VAL A 59 15.82 9.88 2.42
N PRO A 60 16.53 10.48 1.44
CA PRO A 60 16.65 9.95 0.08
C PRO A 60 17.64 8.78 0.03
N LYS A 61 17.31 7.68 0.72
CA LYS A 61 18.14 6.47 0.79
C LYS A 61 17.34 5.25 0.36
N ARG A 62 18.01 4.37 -0.37
CA ARG A 62 17.43 3.10 -0.82
C ARG A 62 17.12 2.20 0.38
N GLY A 63 16.02 1.46 0.28
CA GLY A 63 15.53 0.55 1.31
C GLY A 63 14.73 1.22 2.42
N THR A 64 14.51 2.54 2.39
CA THR A 64 13.74 3.23 3.44
C THR A 64 12.30 2.74 3.51
N ALA A 65 11.62 2.58 2.37
CA ALA A 65 10.21 2.19 2.38
C ALA A 65 10.03 0.72 2.80
N LEU A 66 10.92 -0.16 2.34
CA LEU A 66 10.96 -1.55 2.76
C LEU A 66 11.23 -1.67 4.28
N ALA A 67 12.23 -0.96 4.79
CA ALA A 67 12.57 -0.99 6.21
C ALA A 67 11.40 -0.49 7.07
N MET A 68 10.72 0.57 6.64
CA MET A 68 9.53 1.06 7.33
C MET A 68 8.40 0.02 7.31
N GLY A 69 8.13 -0.64 6.18
CA GLY A 69 7.13 -1.70 6.09
C GLY A 69 7.41 -2.86 7.06
N VAL A 70 8.67 -3.28 7.19
CA VAL A 70 9.09 -4.31 8.16
C VAL A 70 8.87 -3.85 9.61
N VAL A 71 9.27 -2.62 9.94
CA VAL A 71 9.08 -2.07 11.30
C VAL A 71 7.61 -1.95 11.64
N VAL A 72 6.78 -1.45 10.72
CA VAL A 72 5.33 -1.31 10.92
C VAL A 72 4.65 -2.67 11.05
N ALA A 73 5.06 -3.65 10.25
CA ALA A 73 4.60 -5.03 10.40
C ALA A 73 4.96 -5.61 11.77
N ALA A 74 6.17 -5.37 12.27
CA ALA A 74 6.58 -5.79 13.61
C ALA A 74 5.75 -5.12 14.71
N ILE A 75 5.52 -3.81 14.62
CA ILE A 75 4.62 -3.08 15.55
C ILE A 75 3.23 -3.70 15.51
N ARG A 76 2.69 -3.98 14.32
CA ARG A 76 1.37 -4.60 14.16
C ARG A 76 1.30 -5.98 14.80
N LEU A 77 2.34 -6.80 14.66
CA LEU A 77 2.43 -8.12 15.30
C LEU A 77 2.41 -8.02 16.83
N ILE A 78 3.13 -7.04 17.40
CA ILE A 78 3.20 -6.84 18.85
C ILE A 78 1.87 -6.30 19.40
N MET A 79 1.25 -5.33 18.71
CA MET A 79 0.02 -4.70 19.17
C MET A 79 -1.23 -5.60 19.05
N GLY A 80 -1.17 -6.66 18.25
CA GLY A 80 -2.28 -7.59 18.10
C GLY A 80 -3.38 -7.09 17.16
N GLY A 81 -4.53 -7.76 17.21
CA GLY A 81 -5.74 -7.38 16.47
C GLY A 81 -6.22 -8.42 15.45
N PRO A 82 -7.35 -8.15 14.77
CA PRO A 82 -7.94 -9.10 13.84
C PRO A 82 -7.04 -9.31 12.62
N LYS A 83 -7.00 -10.56 12.13
CA LYS A 83 -6.31 -10.97 10.88
C LYS A 83 -4.81 -10.65 10.84
N ILE A 84 -4.15 -10.66 11.99
CA ILE A 84 -2.75 -10.25 12.15
C ILE A 84 -1.78 -10.98 11.20
N LEU A 85 -1.99 -12.28 10.99
CA LEU A 85 -1.17 -13.12 10.12
C LEU A 85 -1.25 -12.75 8.63
N THR A 86 -2.29 -12.02 8.23
CA THR A 86 -2.46 -11.56 6.84
C THR A 86 -2.05 -10.11 6.67
N ILE A 87 -2.29 -9.27 7.67
CA ILE A 87 -1.98 -7.84 7.60
C ILE A 87 -0.46 -7.62 7.67
N ALA A 88 0.26 -8.32 8.55
CA ALA A 88 1.70 -8.11 8.71
C ALA A 88 2.51 -8.39 7.42
N PRO A 89 2.31 -9.53 6.71
CA PRO A 89 2.96 -9.74 5.42
C PRO A 89 2.55 -8.71 4.36
N ALA A 90 1.29 -8.27 4.36
CA ALA A 90 0.80 -7.27 3.42
C ALA A 90 1.56 -5.94 3.54
N LEU A 91 1.81 -5.48 4.76
CA LEU A 91 2.56 -4.24 5.03
C LEU A 91 4.02 -4.31 4.54
N VAL A 92 4.66 -5.47 4.70
CA VAL A 92 6.03 -5.69 4.18
C VAL A 92 6.04 -5.65 2.66
N ILE A 93 5.10 -6.35 2.01
CA ILE A 93 5.01 -6.38 0.55
C ILE A 93 4.63 -4.99 0.00
N GLU A 94 3.76 -4.26 0.68
CA GLU A 94 3.41 -2.88 0.31
C GLU A 94 4.64 -1.96 0.33
N GLY A 95 5.42 -2.00 1.43
CA GLY A 95 6.69 -1.27 1.53
C GLY A 95 7.70 -1.70 0.46
N ALA A 96 7.74 -2.99 0.13
CA ALA A 96 8.62 -3.53 -0.92
C ALA A 96 8.23 -3.03 -2.32
N LEU A 97 6.94 -3.03 -2.65
CA LEU A 97 6.42 -2.56 -3.94
C LEU A 97 6.66 -1.06 -4.13
N ILE A 98 6.46 -0.28 -3.08
CA ILE A 98 6.74 1.16 -3.09
C ILE A 98 8.24 1.42 -3.25
N GLU A 99 9.10 0.70 -2.52
CA GLU A 99 10.56 0.80 -2.70
C GLU A 99 10.99 0.39 -4.11
N ALA A 100 10.42 -0.70 -4.65
CA ALA A 100 10.69 -1.16 -6.01
C ALA A 100 10.34 -0.08 -7.04
N ALA A 101 9.20 0.59 -6.89
CA ALA A 101 8.85 1.72 -7.75
C ALA A 101 9.85 2.88 -7.63
N PHE A 102 10.32 3.20 -6.42
CA PHE A 102 11.28 4.29 -6.22
C PHE A 102 12.68 3.99 -6.80
N VAL A 103 13.06 2.71 -6.85
CA VAL A 103 14.38 2.25 -7.31
C VAL A 103 14.40 1.93 -8.80
N PHE A 104 13.40 1.20 -9.32
CA PHE A 104 13.43 0.66 -10.69
C PHE A 104 12.80 1.56 -11.74
N VAL A 105 11.94 2.51 -11.35
CA VAL A 105 11.34 3.43 -12.33
C VAL A 105 12.40 4.43 -12.78
N PRO A 106 12.69 4.51 -14.09
CA PRO A 106 13.72 5.40 -14.62
C PRO A 106 13.48 6.86 -14.26
N GLY A 107 14.56 7.57 -13.93
CA GLY A 107 14.52 9.00 -13.64
C GLY A 107 15.92 9.54 -13.35
N THR A 108 16.14 10.81 -13.68
CA THR A 108 17.46 11.46 -13.74
C THR A 108 18.14 11.66 -12.37
N SER A 109 17.55 11.22 -11.26
CA SER A 109 18.12 11.38 -9.92
C SER A 109 17.57 10.33 -8.93
N ASP A 110 18.30 10.07 -7.84
CA ASP A 110 17.80 9.35 -6.65
C ASP A 110 16.61 10.07 -6.00
N TYR A 111 16.31 11.29 -6.44
CA TYR A 111 15.11 12.04 -6.12
C TYR A 111 13.82 11.35 -6.58
N LEU A 112 12.74 11.62 -5.85
CA LEU A 112 11.41 11.26 -6.31
C LEU A 112 11.03 12.13 -7.50
N ASN A 113 10.40 11.50 -8.49
CA ASN A 113 9.73 12.20 -9.58
C ASN A 113 8.24 11.82 -9.52
N ARG A 114 7.40 12.63 -10.17
CA ARG A 114 5.96 12.35 -10.29
C ARG A 114 5.68 10.91 -10.77
N LEU A 115 6.42 10.44 -11.77
CA LEU A 115 6.28 9.09 -12.32
C LEU A 115 6.56 7.99 -11.27
N LYS A 116 7.62 8.14 -10.47
CA LYS A 116 7.95 7.18 -9.40
C LYS A 116 6.81 7.06 -8.39
N CYS A 117 6.20 8.18 -7.99
CA CYS A 117 5.06 8.18 -7.08
C CYS A 117 3.81 7.55 -7.69
N MET A 118 3.50 7.85 -8.95
CA MET A 118 2.35 7.26 -9.65
C MET A 118 2.49 5.74 -9.76
N VAL A 119 3.66 5.25 -10.20
CA VAL A 119 3.93 3.81 -10.29
C VAL A 119 3.89 3.15 -8.92
N ALA A 120 4.46 3.79 -7.88
CA ALA A 120 4.38 3.30 -6.51
C ALA A 120 2.92 3.11 -6.07
N GLY A 121 2.06 4.09 -6.34
CA GLY A 121 0.64 4.01 -6.01
C GLY A 121 -0.12 2.98 -6.85
N ILE A 122 0.16 2.85 -8.15
CA ILE A 122 -0.41 1.80 -9.00
C ILE A 122 -0.08 0.43 -8.42
N LEU A 123 1.19 0.16 -8.13
CA LEU A 123 1.64 -1.14 -7.63
C LEU A 123 1.04 -1.44 -6.25
N SER A 124 1.13 -0.50 -5.31
CA SER A 124 0.69 -0.75 -3.93
C SER A 124 -0.83 -0.90 -3.82
N ILE A 125 -1.62 -0.02 -4.44
CA ILE A 125 -3.09 -0.07 -4.35
C ILE A 125 -3.65 -1.28 -5.11
N THR A 126 -3.09 -1.59 -6.29
CA THR A 126 -3.50 -2.80 -7.03
C THR A 126 -3.16 -4.06 -6.23
N TYR A 127 -1.99 -4.11 -5.58
CA TYR A 127 -1.64 -5.22 -4.70
C TYR A 127 -2.60 -5.35 -3.51
N SER A 128 -2.99 -4.24 -2.87
CA SER A 128 -3.94 -4.25 -1.74
C SER A 128 -5.28 -4.92 -2.11
N PHE A 129 -5.74 -4.67 -3.34
CA PHE A 129 -6.91 -5.34 -3.91
C PHE A 129 -6.68 -6.84 -4.14
N ILE A 130 -5.59 -7.21 -4.81
CA ILE A 130 -5.22 -8.61 -5.07
C ILE A 130 -5.08 -9.39 -3.76
N HIS A 131 -4.40 -8.81 -2.77
CA HIS A 131 -4.23 -9.39 -1.45
C HIS A 131 -5.56 -9.63 -0.75
N THR A 132 -6.51 -8.69 -0.86
CA THR A 132 -7.85 -8.86 -0.30
C THR A 132 -8.57 -10.06 -0.93
N ILE A 133 -8.53 -10.21 -2.26
CA ILE A 133 -9.11 -11.37 -2.95
C ILE A 133 -8.43 -12.67 -2.50
N LEU A 134 -7.10 -12.68 -2.53
CA LEU A 134 -6.30 -13.87 -2.22
C LEU A 134 -6.53 -14.34 -0.78
N MET A 135 -6.54 -13.41 0.18
CA MET A 135 -6.71 -13.74 1.60
C MET A 135 -8.14 -14.09 1.96
N VAL A 136 -9.15 -13.47 1.32
CA VAL A 136 -10.53 -13.92 1.46
C VAL A 136 -10.64 -15.36 0.95
N GLY A 137 -10.16 -15.66 -0.26
CA GLY A 137 -10.20 -17.00 -0.84
C GLY A 137 -9.43 -18.06 -0.04
N LEU A 138 -8.27 -17.69 0.53
CA LEU A 138 -7.43 -18.61 1.30
C LEU A 138 -7.97 -18.88 2.71
N ILE A 139 -8.39 -17.85 3.45
CA ILE A 139 -8.79 -17.98 4.87
C ILE A 139 -10.20 -18.52 5.03
N THR A 140 -11.14 -18.11 4.17
CA THR A 140 -12.51 -18.66 4.24
C THR A 140 -12.59 -20.09 3.72
N GLY A 141 -11.46 -20.63 3.22
CA GLY A 141 -11.43 -21.80 2.35
C GLY A 141 -12.15 -21.48 1.03
N LEU A 142 -12.01 -22.36 0.05
CA LEU A 142 -12.86 -22.38 -1.15
C LEU A 142 -14.33 -22.73 -0.81
N ARG A 143 -14.85 -22.26 0.32
CA ARG A 143 -16.25 -22.44 0.69
C ARG A 143 -17.06 -21.49 -0.18
N LYS A 144 -17.71 -22.12 -1.16
CA LYS A 144 -18.63 -21.60 -2.17
C LYS A 144 -19.63 -20.54 -1.69
N GLN A 145 -19.86 -20.32 -0.40
CA GLN A 145 -20.97 -19.50 0.11
C GLN A 145 -20.84 -17.98 -0.06
N GLN A 146 -19.64 -17.41 -0.23
CA GLN A 146 -19.50 -15.96 -0.48
C GLN A 146 -19.39 -15.62 -1.98
N PHE A 147 -18.82 -16.53 -2.77
CA PHE A 147 -18.79 -16.39 -4.23
C PHE A 147 -20.03 -16.95 -4.91
N SER A 148 -20.84 -17.82 -4.27
CA SER A 148 -22.07 -18.34 -4.86
C SER A 148 -23.03 -17.21 -5.20
N VAL A 149 -23.15 -16.17 -4.37
CA VAL A 149 -24.02 -15.04 -4.72
C VAL A 149 -23.53 -14.33 -5.99
N VAL A 150 -22.22 -14.20 -6.20
CA VAL A 150 -21.71 -13.58 -7.44
C VAL A 150 -21.79 -14.54 -8.63
N ILE A 151 -21.50 -15.82 -8.42
CA ILE A 151 -21.55 -16.87 -9.44
C ILE A 151 -23.00 -17.15 -9.87
N ASP A 152 -23.94 -17.27 -8.94
CA ASP A 152 -25.37 -17.50 -9.17
C ASP A 152 -25.99 -16.29 -9.89
N TYR A 153 -25.64 -15.05 -9.52
CA TYR A 153 -26.06 -13.86 -10.28
C TYR A 153 -25.42 -13.78 -11.68
N LEU A 154 -24.19 -14.29 -11.86
CA LEU A 154 -23.53 -14.34 -13.16
C LEU A 154 -24.09 -15.45 -14.07
N GLU A 155 -24.50 -16.58 -13.48
CA GLU A 155 -25.24 -17.66 -14.15
C GLU A 155 -26.64 -17.19 -14.57
N ASP A 156 -27.36 -16.47 -13.69
CA ASP A 156 -28.69 -15.90 -13.99
C ASP A 156 -28.64 -14.81 -15.07
N LEU A 157 -27.54 -14.04 -15.16
CA LEU A 157 -27.37 -13.01 -16.21
C LEU A 157 -26.80 -13.55 -17.55
N GLN A 158 -26.61 -14.87 -17.70
CA GLN A 158 -25.99 -15.49 -18.89
C GLN A 158 -24.59 -14.95 -19.23
N PHE A 159 -23.87 -14.40 -18.26
CA PHE A 159 -22.52 -13.88 -18.50
C PHE A 159 -21.52 -15.04 -18.54
N GLY A 160 -21.09 -15.44 -19.73
CA GLY A 160 -20.05 -16.46 -19.91
C GLY A 160 -18.70 -16.07 -19.27
N ILE A 161 -17.82 -17.05 -19.07
CA ILE A 161 -16.45 -16.89 -18.51
C ILE A 161 -15.67 -15.71 -19.12
N PHE A 162 -15.91 -15.37 -20.38
CA PHE A 162 -15.29 -14.23 -21.05
C PHE A 162 -15.65 -12.87 -20.40
N SER A 163 -16.87 -12.71 -19.91
CA SER A 163 -17.34 -11.50 -19.22
C SER A 163 -16.67 -11.32 -17.85
N LEU A 164 -16.38 -12.43 -17.16
CA LEU A 164 -15.66 -12.41 -15.88
C LEU A 164 -14.26 -11.82 -16.01
N TRP A 165 -13.53 -12.21 -17.07
CA TRP A 165 -12.19 -11.68 -17.34
C TRP A 165 -12.21 -10.18 -17.67
N ILE A 166 -13.23 -9.72 -18.42
CA ILE A 166 -13.43 -8.30 -18.71
C ILE A 166 -13.73 -7.53 -17.42
N GLY A 167 -14.62 -8.04 -16.58
CA GLY A 167 -14.95 -7.41 -15.29
C GLY A 167 -13.73 -7.29 -14.37
N LEU A 168 -12.92 -8.35 -14.27
CA LEU A 168 -11.66 -8.34 -13.53
C LEU A 168 -10.68 -7.31 -14.09
N LEU A 169 -10.53 -7.26 -15.42
CA LEU A 169 -9.66 -6.30 -16.09
C LEU A 169 -10.09 -4.86 -15.81
N VAL A 170 -11.38 -4.55 -15.92
CA VAL A 170 -11.93 -3.22 -15.58
C VAL A 170 -11.65 -2.86 -14.13
N LEU A 171 -11.79 -3.81 -13.22
CA LEU A 171 -11.57 -3.58 -11.79
C LEU A 171 -10.08 -3.34 -11.46
N VAL A 172 -9.18 -4.09 -12.09
CA VAL A 172 -7.73 -3.87 -11.98
C VAL A 172 -7.36 -2.50 -12.55
N LEU A 173 -7.92 -2.12 -13.70
CA LEU A 173 -7.70 -0.81 -14.30
C LEU A 173 -8.21 0.32 -13.40
N ALA A 174 -9.39 0.15 -12.78
CA ALA A 174 -9.93 1.11 -11.82
C ALA A 174 -8.99 1.29 -10.60
N HIS A 175 -8.46 0.20 -10.04
CA HIS A 175 -7.48 0.26 -8.94
C HIS A 175 -6.16 0.88 -9.37
N ALA A 176 -5.69 0.61 -10.60
CA ALA A 176 -4.51 1.26 -11.14
C ALA A 176 -4.72 2.77 -11.30
N LEU A 177 -5.90 3.21 -11.76
CA LEU A 177 -6.24 4.65 -11.84
C LEU A 177 -6.28 5.31 -10.46
N LEU A 178 -6.89 4.65 -9.47
CA LEU A 178 -6.88 5.11 -8.08
C LEU A 178 -5.45 5.18 -7.53
N GLY A 179 -4.62 4.18 -7.83
CA GLY A 179 -3.20 4.13 -7.51
C GLY A 179 -2.42 5.30 -8.09
N ALA A 180 -2.59 5.57 -9.38
CA ALA A 180 -1.95 6.68 -10.07
C ALA A 180 -2.39 8.04 -9.46
N ALA A 181 -3.68 8.20 -9.18
CA ALA A 181 -4.23 9.39 -8.54
C ALA A 181 -3.66 9.58 -7.13
N ALA A 182 -3.63 8.52 -6.31
CA ALA A 182 -3.03 8.55 -4.97
C ALA A 182 -1.55 8.93 -5.04
N GLY A 183 -0.77 8.31 -5.94
CA GLY A 183 0.64 8.66 -6.15
C GLY A 183 0.84 10.11 -6.59
N MET A 184 -0.03 10.62 -7.46
CA MET A 184 -0.03 12.02 -7.88
C MET A 184 -0.34 12.98 -6.71
N ILE A 185 -1.34 12.65 -5.89
CA ILE A 185 -1.68 13.42 -4.69
C ILE A 185 -0.51 13.40 -3.70
N SER A 186 0.07 12.23 -3.42
CA SER A 186 1.24 12.09 -2.55
C SER A 186 2.42 12.93 -3.04
N TRP A 187 2.67 12.94 -4.35
CA TRP A 187 3.69 13.82 -4.94
C TRP A 187 3.38 15.28 -4.67
N ARG A 188 2.14 15.75 -4.90
CA ARG A 188 1.72 17.15 -4.68
C ARG A 188 1.80 17.59 -3.23
N LEU A 189 1.29 16.79 -2.31
CA LEU A 189 1.29 17.10 -0.89
C LEU A 189 2.69 17.23 -0.29
N THR A 190 3.67 16.56 -0.90
CA THR A 190 5.03 16.51 -0.36
C THR A 190 6.02 17.41 -1.07
N GLN A 191 5.61 18.13 -2.13
CA GLN A 191 6.50 19.04 -2.89
C GLN A 191 7.17 20.11 -2.02
N GLY A 192 6.49 20.60 -0.98
CA GLY A 192 7.04 21.63 -0.10
C GLY A 192 8.19 21.16 0.80
N ILE A 193 8.38 19.84 0.96
CA ILE A 193 9.46 19.26 1.79
C ILE A 193 10.82 19.43 1.11
N ASP A 194 10.84 19.52 -0.22
CA ASP A 194 12.04 19.68 -1.03
C ASP A 194 12.65 21.09 -0.90
N SER A 195 11.79 22.09 -0.74
CA SER A 195 12.14 23.52 -0.74
C SER A 195 12.69 24.04 0.60
N GLY A 196 12.67 23.24 1.66
CA GLY A 196 13.17 23.64 3.00
C GLY A 196 14.65 23.32 3.26
N GLY A 197 15.39 22.93 2.22
CA GLY A 197 16.77 22.46 2.31
C GLY A 197 17.83 23.36 1.66
N ASN A 198 17.53 24.65 1.47
CA ASN A 198 18.49 25.67 1.07
C ASN A 198 18.69 26.69 2.20
#